data_AF-S8C2X1-F1
#
_entry.id   AF-S8C2X1-F1
#
_cell.length_a   1.000
_cell.length_b   1.000
_cell.length_c   1.000
_cell.angle_alpha   90.00
_cell.angle_beta   90.00
_cell.angle_gamma   90.00
#
_symmetry.space_group_name_H-M   'P 1'
#
loop_
_entity.id
_entity.type
_entity.pdbx_description
1 polymer ?
#
loop_
_entity_poly.entity_id
_entity_poly.type
_entity_poly.pdbx_seq_one_letter_code
_entity_poly.pdbx_strand_id
1 'polypeptide(L)'
;MEGADEGVDNILDSKDLQKQSKAFDKLTDRVEDRQLDSTRVQEAMASISASKEADIQAARLREKELAAVKINAADVEIIANELEVD
;
A
#
# COMPACT_ATOMS: atom_id res chain seq x y z
N MET A 1 -22.71 -50.26 -9.52
CA MET A 1 -21.33 -49.82 -9.21
C MET A 1 -21.39 -48.31 -9.14
N GLU A 2 -21.74 -47.78 -7.98
CA GLU A 2 -21.85 -46.33 -7.75
C GLU A 2 -21.92 -46.15 -6.22
N GLY A 3 -21.12 -45.25 -5.65
CA GLY A 3 -21.13 -44.97 -4.21
C GLY A 3 -19.78 -44.99 -3.48
N ALA A 4 -18.64 -44.93 -4.19
CA ALA A 4 -17.32 -44.82 -3.54
C ALA A 4 -16.59 -43.49 -3.80
N ASP A 5 -17.09 -42.64 -4.71
CA ASP A 5 -16.33 -41.47 -5.21
C ASP A 5 -16.71 -40.15 -4.50
N GLU A 6 -17.98 -39.94 -4.15
CA GLU A 6 -18.46 -38.69 -3.53
C GLU A 6 -18.01 -38.47 -2.06
N GLY A 7 -17.55 -39.53 -1.38
CA GLY A 7 -17.08 -39.47 0.01
C GLY A 7 -15.64 -38.98 0.15
N VAL A 8 -14.83 -39.11 -0.90
CA VAL A 8 -13.40 -38.77 -0.86
C VAL A 8 -13.21 -37.27 -1.06
N ASP A 9 -13.94 -36.65 -1.98
CA ASP A 9 -13.88 -35.22 -2.27
C ASP A 9 -14.31 -34.36 -1.06
N ASN A 10 -15.38 -34.73 -0.37
CA ASN A 10 -15.83 -34.03 0.84
C ASN A 10 -14.82 -34.11 2.01
N ILE A 11 -14.04 -35.19 2.11
CA ILE A 11 -12.99 -35.36 3.12
C ILE A 11 -11.74 -34.56 2.77
N LEU A 12 -11.42 -34.43 1.47
CA LEU A 12 -10.30 -33.61 0.98
C LEU A 12 -10.56 -32.12 1.24
N ASP A 13 -11.76 -31.62 0.90
CA ASP A 13 -12.16 -30.24 1.18
C ASP A 13 -12.17 -29.93 2.69
N SER A 14 -12.65 -30.86 3.51
CA SER A 14 -12.64 -30.69 4.97
C SER A 14 -11.22 -30.64 5.55
N LYS A 15 -10.28 -31.45 5.04
CA LYS A 15 -8.87 -31.40 5.46
C LYS A 15 -8.20 -30.10 5.03
N ASP A 16 -8.50 -29.58 3.86
CA ASP A 16 -7.92 -28.31 3.39
C ASP A 16 -8.53 -27.11 4.12
N LEU A 17 -9.84 -27.13 4.44
CA LEU A 17 -10.48 -26.13 5.30
C LEU A 17 -9.90 -26.14 6.73
N GLN A 18 -9.58 -27.33 7.27
CA GLN A 18 -8.93 -27.47 8.57
C GLN A 18 -7.47 -26.99 8.56
N LYS A 19 -6.73 -27.20 7.46
CA LYS A 19 -5.38 -26.65 7.30
C LYS A 19 -5.41 -25.13 7.19
N GLN A 20 -6.36 -24.57 6.45
CA GLN A 20 -6.56 -23.12 6.36
C GLN A 20 -6.89 -22.51 7.72
N SER A 21 -7.82 -23.10 8.48
CA SER A 21 -8.17 -22.61 9.82
C SER A 21 -6.94 -22.55 10.75
N LYS A 22 -6.13 -23.62 10.75
CA LYS A 22 -4.87 -23.68 11.53
C LYS A 22 -3.80 -22.71 11.03
N ALA A 23 -3.82 -22.33 9.75
CA ALA A 23 -2.91 -21.33 9.19
C ALA A 23 -3.34 -19.90 9.58
N PHE A 24 -4.65 -19.64 9.68
CA PHE A 24 -5.18 -18.39 10.21
C PHE A 24 -4.86 -18.21 11.69
N ASP A 25 -4.97 -19.27 12.49
CA ASP A 25 -4.57 -19.22 13.91
C ASP A 25 -3.10 -18.80 14.07
N LYS A 26 -2.22 -19.33 13.22
CA LYS A 26 -0.78 -19.01 13.22
C LYS A 26 -0.43 -17.60 12.75
N LEU A 27 -1.34 -16.89 12.07
CA LEU A 27 -1.08 -15.52 11.60
C LEU A 27 -1.03 -14.52 12.76
N THR A 28 -1.78 -14.79 13.83
CA THR A 28 -1.82 -13.95 15.04
C THR A 28 -0.96 -14.47 16.18
N ASP A 29 -0.23 -15.57 15.97
CA ASP A 29 0.69 -16.11 16.95
C ASP A 29 1.79 -15.08 17.26
N ARG A 30 2.16 -15.01 18.54
CA ARG A 30 3.23 -14.12 18.99
C ARG A 30 4.58 -14.63 18.46
N VAL A 31 5.28 -13.80 17.71
CA VAL A 31 6.64 -14.05 17.22
C VAL A 31 7.57 -12.96 17.77
N GLU A 32 8.82 -13.32 18.08
CA GLU A 32 9.84 -12.34 18.49
C GLU A 32 10.32 -11.54 17.27
N ASP A 33 10.51 -10.23 17.47
CA ASP A 33 11.02 -9.37 16.42
C ASP A 33 12.47 -9.75 16.05
N ARG A 34 12.72 -9.89 14.75
CA ARG A 34 14.07 -10.12 14.26
C ARG A 34 14.92 -8.88 14.53
N GLN A 35 15.98 -9.04 15.32
CA GLN A 35 16.97 -8.00 15.51
C GLN A 35 17.74 -7.77 14.22
N LEU A 36 17.65 -6.54 13.70
CA LEU A 36 18.43 -6.07 12.57
C LEU A 36 19.68 -5.33 13.07
N ASP A 37 20.73 -5.31 12.25
CA ASP A 37 21.91 -4.49 12.52
C ASP A 37 21.52 -3.00 12.54
N SER A 38 21.62 -2.39 13.72
CA SER A 38 21.23 -1.00 13.96
C SER A 38 22.00 -0.01 13.08
N THR A 39 23.26 -0.30 12.75
CA THR A 39 24.12 0.60 11.98
C THR A 39 23.62 0.69 10.55
N ARG A 40 23.35 -0.47 9.93
CA ARG A 40 22.83 -0.55 8.57
C ARG A 40 21.44 0.07 8.44
N VAL A 41 20.59 -0.08 9.47
CA VAL A 41 19.27 0.56 9.51
C VAL A 41 19.40 2.08 9.61
N GLN A 42 20.30 2.58 10.44
CA GLN A 42 20.53 4.03 10.59
C GLN A 42 21.03 4.66 9.30
N GLU A 43 21.99 4.04 8.60
CA GLU A 43 22.48 4.53 7.31
C GLU A 43 21.38 4.55 6.24
N ALA A 44 20.60 3.47 6.13
CA ALA A 44 19.48 3.40 5.20
C ALA A 44 18.39 4.44 5.53
N MET A 45 18.06 4.62 6.80
CA MET A 45 17.10 5.63 7.25
C MET A 45 17.58 7.05 6.96
N ALA A 46 18.87 7.34 7.17
CA ALA A 46 19.46 8.64 6.84
C ALA A 46 19.42 8.92 5.32
N SER A 47 19.65 7.90 4.48
CA SER A 47 19.49 8.03 3.04
C SER A 47 18.03 8.31 2.65
N ILE A 48 17.06 7.62 3.26
CA ILE A 48 15.63 7.82 2.99
C ILE A 48 15.20 9.21 3.44
N SER A 49 15.64 9.68 4.61
CA SER A 49 15.30 11.01 5.11
C SER A 49 15.87 12.11 4.21
N ALA A 50 17.14 11.96 3.76
CA ALA A 50 17.76 12.92 2.85
C ALA A 50 17.01 13.01 1.51
N SER A 51 16.61 11.87 0.93
CA SER A 51 15.79 11.85 -0.29
C SER A 51 14.43 12.51 -0.07
N LYS A 52 13.75 12.18 1.04
CA LYS A 52 12.45 12.77 1.38
C LYS A 52 12.54 14.28 1.59
N GLU A 53 13.59 14.77 2.23
CA GLU A 53 13.81 16.21 2.39
C GLU A 53 14.01 16.91 1.05
N ALA A 54 14.80 16.32 0.14
CA ALA A 54 14.96 16.85 -1.21
C ALA A 54 13.63 16.92 -1.97
N ASP A 55 12.81 15.87 -1.89
CA ASP A 55 11.48 15.83 -2.52
C ASP A 55 10.54 16.91 -1.96
N ILE A 56 10.55 17.10 -0.63
CA ILE A 56 9.74 18.14 0.02
C ILE A 56 10.17 19.53 -0.45
N GLN A 57 11.48 19.80 -0.53
CA GLN A 57 11.96 21.09 -1.00
C GLN A 57 11.61 21.33 -2.48
N ALA A 58 11.73 20.30 -3.32
CA ALA A 58 11.33 20.37 -4.72
C ALA A 58 9.82 20.66 -4.86
N ALA A 59 8.98 19.97 -4.09
CA ALA A 59 7.55 20.22 -4.06
C ALA A 59 7.22 21.64 -3.62
N ARG A 60 7.91 22.15 -2.58
CA ARG A 60 7.72 23.51 -2.08
C ARG A 60 8.12 24.58 -3.09
N LEU A 61 9.22 24.38 -3.82
CA LEU A 61 9.64 25.29 -4.88
C LEU A 61 8.62 25.30 -6.02
N ARG A 62 8.16 24.12 -6.45
CA ARG A 62 7.13 23.98 -7.48
C ARG A 62 5.82 24.65 -7.06
N GLU A 63 5.38 24.46 -5.82
CA GLU A 63 4.18 25.10 -5.29
C GLU A 63 4.33 26.63 -5.28
N LYS A 64 5.49 27.15 -4.86
CA LYS A 64 5.77 28.58 -4.87
C LYS A 64 5.72 29.17 -6.28
N GLU A 65 6.25 28.47 -7.27
CA GLU A 65 6.20 28.88 -8.67
C GLU A 65 4.75 28.92 -9.18
N LEU A 66 3.95 27.88 -8.89
CA LEU A 66 2.54 27.82 -9.28
C LEU A 66 1.71 28.91 -8.60
N ALA A 67 1.97 29.21 -7.32
CA ALA A 67 1.27 30.25 -6.57
C ALA A 67 1.55 31.67 -7.11
N ALA A 68 2.67 31.88 -7.80
CA ALA A 68 2.99 33.16 -8.42
C ALA A 68 2.23 33.40 -9.75
N VAL A 69 1.59 32.37 -10.30
CA VAL A 69 0.82 32.47 -11.55
C VAL A 69 -0.47 33.25 -11.28
N LYS A 70 -0.72 34.28 -12.10
CA LYS A 70 -1.97 35.04 -12.05
C LYS A 70 -3.07 34.23 -12.73
N ILE A 71 -4.16 33.96 -12.01
CA ILE A 71 -5.29 33.17 -12.49
C ILE A 71 -6.48 34.10 -12.73
N ASN A 72 -7.18 33.92 -13.85
CA ASN A 72 -8.43 34.59 -14.17
C ASN A 72 -9.62 33.66 -13.87
N ALA A 73 -10.58 34.14 -13.09
CA ALA A 73 -11.72 33.35 -12.64
C ALA A 73 -12.63 32.90 -13.80
N ALA A 74 -12.81 33.74 -14.83
CA ALA A 74 -13.68 33.41 -15.96
C ALA A 74 -13.13 32.22 -16.77
N ASP A 75 -11.81 32.14 -16.92
CA ASP A 75 -11.17 31.05 -17.66
C ASP A 75 -11.28 29.72 -16.89
N VAL A 76 -11.19 29.77 -15.55
CA VAL A 76 -11.39 28.59 -14.69
C VAL A 76 -12.83 28.06 -14.81
N GLU A 77 -13.82 28.95 -14.78
CA GLU A 77 -15.24 28.57 -14.88
C GLU A 77 -15.58 27.94 -16.24
N ILE A 78 -15.05 28.50 -17.34
CA ILE A 78 -15.22 27.92 -18.68
C ILE A 78 -14.58 26.53 -18.74
N ILE A 79 -13.35 26.39 -18.25
CA ILE A 79 -12.62 25.11 -18.30
C ILE A 79 -13.32 24.04 -17.44
N ALA A 80 -13.74 24.38 -16.22
CA ALA A 80 -14.42 23.45 -15.33
C ALA A 80 -15.73 22.93 -15.93
N ASN A 81 -16.52 23.81 -16.56
CA ASN A 81 -17.79 23.45 -17.18
C ASN A 81 -17.62 22.65 -18.48
N GLU A 82 -16.65 23.00 -19.33
CA GLU A 82 -16.45 22.34 -20.63
C GLU A 82 -15.71 21.01 -20.52
N LEU A 83 -14.81 20.86 -19.53
CA LEU A 83 -14.05 19.63 -19.30
C LEU A 83 -14.63 18.75 -18.20
N GLU A 84 -15.69 19.19 -17.52
CA GLU A 84 -16.31 18.49 -16.39
C GLU A 84 -15.28 18.09 -15.30
N VAL A 85 -14.44 19.06 -14.91
CA VAL A 85 -13.38 18.88 -13.89
C VAL A 85 -13.61 19.78 -12.68
N ASP A 86 -13.34 19.24 -11.48
CA ASP A 86 -13.39 19.95 -10.19
C ASP A 86 -12.03 20.58 -9.81
#